data_AF-A0A2T6C1W8-F1
#
_entry.id   AF-A0A2T6C1W8-F1
#
_cell.length_a   1.000
_cell.length_b   1.000
_cell.length_c   1.000
_cell.angle_alpha   90.00
_cell.angle_beta   90.00
_cell.angle_gamma   90.00
#
_symmetry.space_group_name_H-M   'P 1'
#
loop_
_entity.id
_entity.type
_entity.pdbx_description
1 polymer ?
#
loop_
_entity_poly.entity_id
_entity_poly.type
_entity_poly.pdbx_seq_one_letter_code
_entity_poly.pdbx_strand_id
1 'polypeptide(L)'
;MKNLLLISFLLMTSCFPSMQTGPNPHSIEFEESKFQSIISYFESNSETKGFEIENAPDEIPESVLDNMKDIGILEYRNLGDFKVFFCGYGVVGKGWGFVHGEFSQEEVNQPTLINGNNNQLDLTYLEHLEGKWFRFGAG
;
A
#
# COMPACT_ATOMS: atom_id res chain seq x y z
N MET A 1 -6.32 40.37 31.08
CA MET A 1 -5.39 39.23 31.03
C MET A 1 -6.06 37.84 30.90
N LYS A 2 -7.38 37.73 30.64
CA LYS A 2 -8.05 36.42 30.43
C LYS A 2 -8.13 35.97 28.97
N ASN A 3 -8.05 36.89 28.00
CA ASN A 3 -8.20 36.57 26.58
C ASN A 3 -6.90 36.14 25.88
N LEU A 4 -5.73 36.38 26.48
CA LEU A 4 -4.44 36.01 25.87
C LEU A 4 -4.14 34.51 26.02
N LEU A 5 -4.61 33.89 27.12
CA LEU A 5 -4.45 32.46 27.38
C LEU A 5 -5.30 31.58 26.45
N LEU A 6 -6.46 32.07 26.02
CA LEU A 6 -7.36 31.32 25.13
C LEU A 6 -6.81 31.23 23.69
N ILE A 7 -6.16 32.30 23.22
CA ILE A 7 -5.59 32.38 21.88
C ILE A 7 -4.39 31.43 21.74
N SER A 8 -3.57 31.29 22.80
CA SER A 8 -2.47 30.32 22.81
C SER A 8 -2.94 28.86 22.84
N PHE A 9 -4.11 28.57 23.40
CA PHE A 9 -4.69 27.21 23.39
C PHE A 9 -5.32 26.87 22.02
N LEU A 10 -5.89 27.86 21.33
CA LEU A 10 -6.44 27.72 19.97
C LEU A 10 -5.36 27.53 18.90
N LEU A 11 -4.14 28.04 19.11
CA LEU A 11 -3.01 27.88 18.17
C LEU A 11 -2.28 26.54 18.30
N MET A 12 -2.53 25.76 19.36
CA MET A 12 -1.92 24.43 19.56
C MET A 12 -2.65 23.32 18.79
N THR A 13 -3.85 23.57 18.26
CA THR A 13 -4.63 22.56 17.51
C THR A 13 -4.57 22.73 15.99
N SER A 14 -3.94 23.80 15.48
CA SER A 14 -3.87 24.08 14.04
C SER A 14 -2.64 23.50 13.32
N CYS A 15 -1.82 22.68 13.99
CA CYS A 15 -0.66 22.03 13.39
C CYS A 15 -0.78 20.50 13.35
N PHE A 16 -1.98 19.96 13.28
CA PHE A 16 -2.11 18.65 12.64
C PHE A 16 -2.06 18.92 11.14
N PRO A 17 -1.05 18.42 10.40
CA PRO A 17 -1.17 18.40 8.96
C PRO A 17 -2.49 17.70 8.67
N SER A 18 -3.40 18.42 8.02
CA SER A 18 -4.47 17.81 7.27
C SER A 18 -3.79 16.79 6.38
N MET A 19 -3.79 15.52 6.79
CA MET A 19 -3.53 14.40 5.90
C MET A 19 -4.71 14.48 4.94
N GLN A 20 -4.57 15.31 3.91
CA GLN A 20 -5.49 15.38 2.81
C GLN A 20 -5.46 13.97 2.23
N THR A 21 -6.55 13.28 2.58
CA THR A 21 -6.96 11.99 2.10
C THR A 21 -6.79 12.03 0.60
N GLY A 22 -5.79 11.30 0.09
CA GLY A 22 -5.83 10.82 -1.28
C GLY A 22 -7.15 10.06 -1.55
N PRO A 23 -7.31 9.44 -2.72
CA PRO A 23 -8.49 8.62 -2.98
C PRO A 23 -8.76 7.74 -1.76
N ASN A 24 -9.99 7.81 -1.22
CA ASN A 24 -10.44 6.99 -0.11
C ASN A 24 -9.90 5.56 -0.38
N PRO A 25 -9.26 4.85 0.58
CA PRO A 25 -8.76 3.49 0.34
C PRO A 25 -9.79 2.54 -0.30
N HIS A 26 -11.08 2.90 -0.22
CA HIS A 26 -12.20 2.23 -0.89
C HIS A 26 -12.53 2.70 -2.32
N SER A 27 -11.79 3.64 -2.91
CA SER A 27 -12.15 4.31 -4.18
C SER A 27 -11.39 3.84 -5.42
N ILE A 28 -10.37 3.00 -5.25
CA ILE A 28 -9.78 2.28 -6.39
C ILE A 28 -10.57 0.99 -6.59
N GLU A 29 -11.21 0.87 -7.75
CA GLU A 29 -11.85 -0.34 -8.22
C GLU A 29 -10.80 -1.46 -8.37
N PHE A 30 -11.08 -2.63 -7.80
CA PHE A 30 -10.17 -3.76 -7.89
C PHE A 30 -10.46 -4.56 -9.16
N GLU A 31 -9.45 -4.67 -10.03
CA GLU A 31 -9.53 -5.43 -11.28
C GLU A 31 -8.44 -6.50 -11.31
N GLU A 32 -8.76 -7.73 -10.92
CA GLU A 32 -7.79 -8.81 -10.77
C GLU A 32 -6.87 -8.97 -12.01
N SER A 33 -7.43 -8.89 -13.22
CA SER A 33 -6.65 -9.06 -14.46
C SER A 33 -5.48 -8.08 -14.62
N LYS A 34 -5.64 -6.82 -14.18
CA LYS A 34 -4.58 -5.80 -14.21
C LYS A 34 -3.46 -6.16 -13.24
N PHE A 35 -3.82 -6.55 -12.02
CA PHE A 35 -2.87 -6.94 -11.00
C PHE A 35 -2.12 -8.23 -11.36
N GLN A 36 -2.82 -9.23 -11.93
CA GLN A 36 -2.19 -10.48 -12.38
C GLN A 36 -1.18 -10.25 -13.50
N SER A 37 -1.44 -9.29 -14.41
CA SER A 37 -0.46 -8.90 -15.44
C SER A 37 0.83 -8.36 -14.82
N ILE A 38 0.72 -7.57 -13.76
CA ILE A 38 1.88 -6.99 -13.06
C ILE A 38 2.64 -8.08 -12.28
N ILE A 39 1.94 -8.94 -11.53
CA ILE A 39 2.55 -10.09 -10.85
C ILE A 39 3.32 -10.97 -11.84
N SER A 40 2.68 -11.35 -12.94
CA SER A 40 3.27 -12.24 -13.95
C SER A 40 4.60 -11.69 -14.48
N TYR A 41 4.67 -10.38 -14.71
CA TYR A 41 5.92 -9.72 -15.10
C TYR A 41 6.99 -9.86 -14.01
N PHE A 42 6.71 -9.46 -12.77
CA PHE A 42 7.71 -9.48 -11.70
C PHE A 42 8.15 -10.90 -11.32
N GLU A 43 7.28 -11.90 -11.41
CA GLU A 43 7.64 -13.30 -11.16
C GLU A 43 8.52 -13.87 -12.26
N SER A 44 8.32 -13.48 -13.52
CA SER A 44 9.19 -13.87 -14.62
C SER A 44 10.58 -13.21 -14.57
N ASN A 45 10.73 -12.14 -13.76
CA ASN A 45 11.97 -11.38 -13.58
C ASN A 45 12.46 -11.48 -12.13
N SER A 46 12.95 -12.67 -11.76
CA SER A 46 13.28 -13.07 -10.38
C SER A 46 14.32 -12.21 -9.65
N GLU A 47 15.01 -11.32 -10.35
CA GLU A 47 15.97 -10.39 -9.76
C GLU A 47 15.27 -9.28 -8.95
N THR A 48 14.01 -8.99 -9.26
CA THR A 48 13.26 -7.91 -8.63
C THR A 48 12.58 -8.37 -7.34
N LYS A 49 13.17 -8.02 -6.19
CA LYS A 49 12.61 -8.30 -4.85
C LYS A 49 11.77 -7.15 -4.26
N GLY A 50 11.86 -5.97 -4.86
CA GLY A 50 11.07 -4.79 -4.50
C GLY A 50 11.34 -3.66 -5.49
N PHE A 51 10.35 -2.78 -5.68
CA PHE A 51 10.41 -1.76 -6.71
C PHE A 51 9.50 -0.56 -6.37
N GLU A 52 9.96 0.67 -6.61
CA GLU A 52 9.22 1.93 -6.40
C GLU A 52 9.14 2.77 -7.69
N ILE A 53 7.96 3.28 -8.04
CA ILE A 53 7.69 3.93 -9.34
C ILE A 53 8.51 5.19 -9.59
N GLU A 54 8.93 5.91 -8.54
CA GLU A 54 9.74 7.13 -8.70
C GLU A 54 11.02 6.89 -9.53
N ASN A 55 11.60 5.69 -9.42
CA ASN A 55 12.80 5.29 -10.16
C ASN A 55 12.66 3.86 -10.70
N ALA A 56 11.72 3.66 -11.62
CA ALA A 56 11.64 2.46 -12.47
C ALA A 56 13.00 2.01 -13.02
N PRO A 57 13.44 0.75 -12.78
CA PRO A 57 14.49 0.14 -13.57
C PRO A 57 14.14 0.24 -15.06
N ASP A 58 15.14 0.50 -15.89
CA ASP A 58 15.00 0.65 -17.34
C ASP A 58 14.44 -0.62 -18.03
N GLU A 59 14.47 -1.76 -17.34
CA GLU A 59 14.05 -3.07 -17.84
C GLU A 59 12.55 -3.35 -17.67
N ILE A 60 11.79 -2.46 -17.02
CA ILE A 60 10.34 -2.63 -16.86
C ILE A 60 9.62 -2.21 -18.16
N PRO A 61 8.80 -3.08 -18.78
CA PRO A 61 8.01 -2.73 -19.94
C PRO A 61 7.09 -1.53 -19.67
N GLU A 62 7.03 -0.60 -20.61
CA GLU A 62 6.21 0.62 -20.52
C GLU A 62 4.73 0.30 -20.22
N SER A 63 4.18 -0.77 -20.80
CA SER A 63 2.80 -1.21 -20.53
C SER A 63 2.55 -1.59 -19.07
N VAL A 64 3.56 -2.12 -18.37
CA VAL A 64 3.45 -2.45 -16.94
C VAL A 64 3.50 -1.16 -16.12
N LEU A 65 4.41 -0.24 -16.46
CA LEU A 65 4.51 1.07 -15.80
C LEU A 65 3.24 1.88 -15.94
N ASP A 66 2.63 1.89 -17.13
CA ASP A 66 1.38 2.61 -17.38
C ASP A 66 0.23 2.00 -16.57
N ASN A 67 0.11 0.68 -16.54
CA ASN A 67 -0.87 0.01 -15.68
C ASN A 67 -0.70 0.41 -14.21
N MET A 68 0.53 0.45 -13.71
CA MET A 68 0.82 0.80 -12.32
C MET A 68 0.48 2.27 -11.99
N LYS A 69 0.75 3.20 -12.93
CA LYS A 69 0.37 4.62 -12.81
C LYS A 69 -1.15 4.78 -12.80
N ASP A 70 -1.85 4.10 -13.70
CA ASP A 70 -3.31 4.19 -13.85
C ASP A 70 -4.04 3.73 -12.59
N ILE A 71 -3.53 2.67 -11.94
CA ILE A 71 -4.12 2.13 -10.70
C ILE A 71 -3.51 2.73 -9.42
N GLY A 72 -2.65 3.76 -9.54
CA GLY A 72 -2.13 4.53 -8.41
C GLY A 72 -1.16 3.78 -7.49
N ILE A 73 -0.48 2.75 -8.02
CA ILE A 73 0.57 2.03 -7.27
C ILE A 73 1.79 2.93 -7.13
N LEU A 74 2.47 2.85 -5.98
CA LEU A 74 3.76 3.51 -5.76
C LEU A 74 4.89 2.49 -5.57
N GLU A 75 4.60 1.34 -4.95
CA GLU A 75 5.62 0.36 -4.61
C GLU A 75 5.09 -1.07 -4.75
N TYR A 76 5.96 -1.98 -5.19
CA TYR A 76 5.77 -3.42 -5.16
C TYR A 76 6.84 -4.09 -4.28
N ARG A 77 6.43 -5.02 -3.41
CA ARG A 77 7.33 -5.88 -2.62
C ARG A 77 7.01 -7.35 -2.83
N ASN A 78 8.04 -8.14 -3.11
CA ASN A 78 7.95 -9.59 -3.15
C ASN A 78 8.46 -10.16 -1.82
N LEU A 79 7.52 -10.54 -0.95
CA LEU A 79 7.80 -11.06 0.41
C LEU A 79 7.68 -12.58 0.47
N GLY A 80 8.10 -13.28 -0.59
CA GLY A 80 7.97 -14.73 -0.70
C GLY A 80 6.56 -15.11 -1.16
N ASP A 81 5.78 -15.68 -0.25
CA ASP A 81 4.41 -16.12 -0.55
C ASP A 81 3.43 -14.94 -0.74
N PHE A 82 3.83 -13.74 -0.33
CA PHE A 82 3.03 -12.53 -0.43
C PHE A 82 3.58 -11.56 -1.48
N LYS A 83 2.70 -11.08 -2.36
CA LYS A 83 2.99 -9.99 -3.32
C LYS A 83 2.25 -8.74 -2.86
N VAL A 84 2.98 -7.73 -2.42
CA VAL A 84 2.42 -6.54 -1.79
C VAL A 84 2.55 -5.34 -2.72
N PHE A 85 1.45 -4.61 -2.90
CA PHE A 85 1.36 -3.40 -3.70
C PHE A 85 0.92 -2.24 -2.80
N PHE A 86 1.76 -1.23 -2.62
CA PHE A 86 1.38 -0.01 -1.92
C PHE A 86 0.76 0.98 -2.91
N CYS A 87 -0.38 1.54 -2.54
CA CYS A 87 -1.08 2.56 -3.31
C CYS A 87 -0.88 3.94 -2.66
N GLY A 88 -0.71 4.99 -3.47
CA GLY A 88 -0.46 6.36 -2.98
C GLY A 88 -1.67 7.05 -2.32
N TYR A 89 -1.53 8.13 -1.53
CA TYR A 89 -0.40 9.07 -1.35
C TYR A 89 0.04 9.16 0.12
N GLY A 90 1.26 8.71 0.44
CA GLY A 90 1.82 8.74 1.78
C GLY A 90 3.14 7.97 1.87
N VAL A 91 3.92 8.23 2.93
CA VAL A 91 5.27 7.67 3.18
C VAL A 91 5.32 6.18 2.87
N VAL A 92 6.28 5.78 2.02
CA VAL A 92 6.59 4.38 1.69
C VAL A 92 6.59 3.49 2.95
N GLY A 93 5.82 2.40 2.93
CA GLY A 93 5.63 1.50 4.08
C GLY A 93 4.55 1.90 5.08
N LYS A 94 3.86 3.04 4.89
CA LYS A 94 2.67 3.45 5.63
C LYS A 94 1.54 3.74 4.65
N GLY A 95 0.30 3.39 4.98
CA GLY A 95 -0.84 3.69 4.12
C GLY A 95 -1.71 2.46 3.83
N TRP A 96 -2.09 2.25 2.58
CA TRP A 96 -2.98 1.17 2.19
C TRP A 96 -2.53 0.56 0.86
N GLY A 97 -3.04 -0.61 0.55
CA GLY A 97 -2.64 -1.30 -0.68
C GLY A 97 -3.38 -2.61 -0.91
N PHE A 98 -2.83 -3.40 -1.83
CA PHE A 98 -3.31 -4.72 -2.18
C PHE A 98 -2.23 -5.76 -1.88
N VAL A 99 -2.64 -6.92 -1.37
CA VAL A 99 -1.75 -8.05 -1.16
C VAL A 99 -2.36 -9.29 -1.79
N HIS A 100 -1.55 -9.99 -2.57
CA HIS A 100 -1.86 -11.33 -3.06
C HIS A 100 -1.13 -12.37 -2.19
N GLY A 101 -1.87 -13.30 -1.62
CA GLY A 101 -1.35 -14.34 -0.74
C GLY A 101 -2.48 -15.12 -0.07
N GLU A 102 -2.12 -16.03 0.83
CA GLU A 102 -3.11 -16.78 1.62
C GLU A 102 -3.05 -16.31 3.08
N PHE A 103 -4.22 -15.98 3.63
CA PHE A 103 -4.39 -15.65 5.04
C PHE A 103 -5.43 -16.60 5.64
N SER A 104 -5.19 -17.03 6.87
CA SER A 104 -6.21 -17.68 7.68
C SER A 104 -7.30 -16.69 8.09
N GLN A 105 -8.49 -17.20 8.44
CA GLN A 105 -9.57 -16.35 8.91
C GLN A 105 -9.21 -15.58 10.20
N GLU A 106 -8.34 -16.16 11.03
CA GLU A 106 -7.85 -15.50 12.24
C GLU A 106 -6.97 -14.29 11.89
N GLU A 107 -6.05 -14.43 10.93
CA GLU A 107 -5.20 -13.35 10.45
C GLU A 107 -6.00 -12.24 9.75
N VAL A 108 -7.10 -12.58 9.07
CA VAL A 108 -8.02 -11.57 8.51
C VAL A 108 -8.74 -10.80 9.62
N ASN A 109 -9.16 -11.47 10.68
CA ASN A 109 -9.89 -10.84 11.78
C ASN A 109 -8.98 -10.04 12.73
N GLN A 110 -7.72 -10.45 12.87
CA GLN A 110 -6.70 -9.83 13.71
C GLN A 110 -5.41 -9.65 12.92
N PRO A 111 -5.41 -8.76 11.91
CA PRO A 111 -4.26 -8.57 11.05
C PRO A 111 -3.12 -8.02 11.89
N THR A 112 -2.06 -8.82 11.99
CA THR A 112 -0.91 -8.48 12.81
C THR A 112 0.29 -8.15 11.93
N LEU A 113 0.59 -9.01 10.95
CA LEU A 113 1.88 -8.95 10.29
C LEU A 113 1.99 -9.75 8.99
N ILE A 114 2.73 -9.21 8.02
CA ILE A 114 3.35 -10.01 6.96
C ILE A 114 4.87 -10.02 7.17
N ASN A 115 5.45 -11.22 7.28
CA ASN A 115 6.88 -11.42 7.39
C ASN A 115 7.46 -11.91 6.07
N GLY A 116 8.37 -11.13 5.50
CA GLY A 116 9.32 -11.60 4.49
C GLY A 116 10.70 -11.85 5.09
N ASN A 117 11.58 -12.53 4.36
CA ASN A 117 12.93 -12.92 4.83
C ASN A 117 13.77 -11.78 5.44
N ASN A 118 13.52 -10.51 5.07
CA ASN A 118 14.23 -9.33 5.62
C ASN A 118 13.33 -8.10 5.85
N ASN A 119 12.02 -8.21 5.61
CA ASN A 119 11.09 -7.08 5.63
C ASN A 119 9.84 -7.48 6.42
N GLN A 120 9.35 -6.54 7.21
CA GLN A 120 8.14 -6.67 8.00
C GLN A 120 7.12 -5.65 7.50
N LEU A 121 5.86 -6.06 7.40
CA LEU A 121 4.74 -5.14 7.16
C LEU A 121 3.70 -5.31 8.25
N ASP A 122 3.60 -4.29 9.11
CA ASP A 122 2.58 -4.22 10.16
C ASP A 122 1.25 -3.82 9.54
N LEU A 123 0.24 -4.67 9.74
CA LEU A 123 -1.09 -4.47 9.17
C LEU A 123 -2.02 -3.82 10.22
N THR A 124 -2.77 -2.81 9.81
CA THR A 124 -3.81 -2.16 10.63
C THR A 124 -5.22 -2.62 10.26
N TYR A 125 -5.42 -3.10 9.02
CA TYR A 125 -6.63 -3.79 8.58
C TYR A 125 -6.29 -4.75 7.44
N LEU A 126 -7.15 -5.74 7.22
CA LEU A 126 -7.12 -6.65 6.09
C LEU A 126 -8.56 -7.00 5.68
N GLU A 127 -8.89 -6.81 4.41
CA GLU A 127 -10.21 -7.04 3.82
C GLU A 127 -10.06 -7.99 2.64
N HIS A 128 -10.80 -9.10 2.62
CA HIS A 128 -10.82 -10.00 1.47
C HIS A 128 -11.56 -9.36 0.29
N LEU A 129 -10.98 -9.45 -0.90
CA LEU A 129 -11.59 -8.95 -2.13
C LEU A 129 -12.11 -10.11 -2.98
N GLU A 130 -11.20 -10.87 -3.58
CA GLU A 130 -11.51 -11.98 -4.47
C GLU A 130 -10.33 -12.96 -4.51
N GLY A 131 -10.60 -14.26 -4.60
CA GLY A 131 -9.54 -15.28 -4.69
C GLY A 131 -8.51 -15.14 -3.56
N LYS A 132 -7.24 -14.94 -3.92
CA LYS A 132 -6.11 -14.73 -2.99
C LYS A 132 -5.78 -13.25 -2.78
N TRP A 133 -6.68 -12.34 -3.17
CA TRP A 133 -6.47 -10.90 -3.06
C TRP A 133 -7.15 -10.31 -1.84
N PHE A 134 -6.39 -9.48 -1.16
CA PHE A 134 -6.85 -8.72 -0.01
C PHE A 134 -6.44 -7.25 -0.18
N ARG A 135 -7.27 -6.37 0.35
CA ARG A 135 -6.92 -4.97 0.59
C ARG A 135 -6.39 -4.85 2.01
N PHE A 136 -5.35 -4.05 2.22
CA PHE A 136 -4.76 -3.86 3.54
C PHE A 136 -4.51 -2.40 3.88
N GLY A 137 -4.34 -2.14 5.17
CA GLY A 137 -3.78 -0.89 5.71
C GLY A 137 -2.53 -1.17 6.52
N ALA A 138 -1.61 -0.22 6.58
CA ALA A 138 -0.33 -0.29 7.26
C ALA A 138 -0.07 1.01 8.06
N GLY A 139 0.47 0.87 9.27
CA GLY A 139 0.68 1.95 10.26
C GLY A 139 2.11 2.47 10.35
#